data_AF-A0A9X9MJ58-F1
#
_entry.id   AF-A0A9X9MJ58-F1
#
_cell.length_a   1.000
_cell.length_b   1.000
_cell.length_c   1.000
_cell.angle_alpha   90.00
_cell.angle_beta   90.00
_cell.angle_gamma   90.00
#
_symmetry.space_group_name_H-M   'P 1'
#
loop_
_entity.id
_entity.type
_entity.pdbx_description
1 polymer ?
#
loop_
_entity_poly.entity_id
_entity_poly.type
_entity_poly.pdbx_seq_one_letter_code
_entity_poly.pdbx_strand_id
1 'polypeptide(L)' 'MKTRREWAEAHLNWKYEDLTSVLWTDETWLEDGRHSRDWVTRSVRILLNKKMVI' A
#
# COMPACT_ATOMS: atom_id res chain seq x y z
N MET A 1 -18.96 -19.03 -9.08
CA MET A 1 -17.77 -18.46 -8.41
C MET A 1 -16.53 -18.86 -9.19
N LYS A 2 -16.03 -17.95 -10.04
CA LYS A 2 -14.90 -18.14 -10.95
C LYS A 2 -13.99 -16.92 -10.85
N THR A 3 -13.27 -16.79 -9.74
CA THR A 3 -12.45 -15.57 -9.53
C THR A 3 -11.12 -15.89 -8.87
N ARG A 4 -11.11 -16.66 -7.78
CA ARG A 4 -9.85 -16.98 -7.07
C ARG A 4 -8.97 -18.01 -7.80
N ARG A 5 -9.57 -19.10 -8.29
CA ARG A 5 -8.84 -20.18 -8.98
C ARG A 5 -8.21 -19.69 -10.29
N GLU A 6 -9.00 -19.00 -11.11
CA GLU A 6 -8.53 -18.47 -12.39
C GLU A 6 -7.42 -17.43 -12.21
N TRP A 7 -7.55 -16.54 -11.20
CA TRP A 7 -6.50 -15.59 -10.87
C TRP A 7 -5.22 -16.29 -10.40
N ALA A 8 -5.32 -17.33 -9.57
CA ALA A 8 -4.15 -18.08 -9.12
C ALA A 8 -3.46 -18.84 -10.26
N GLU A 9 -4.23 -19.49 -11.15
CA GLU A 9 -3.69 -20.21 -12.31
C GLU A 9 -2.99 -19.25 -13.30
N ALA A 10 -3.57 -18.07 -13.54
CA ALA A 10 -2.99 -17.06 -14.45
C ALA A 10 -1.67 -16.46 -13.96
N HIS A 11 -1.49 -16.36 -12.64
CA HIS A 11 -0.33 -15.69 -12.03
C HIS A 11 0.62 -16.67 -11.33
N LEU A 12 0.45 -17.98 -11.53
CA LEU A 12 1.27 -19.03 -10.90
C LEU A 12 2.78 -18.88 -11.20
N ASN A 13 3.11 -18.38 -12.39
CA ASN A 13 4.48 -18.24 -12.88
C ASN A 13 5.03 -16.80 -12.74
N TRP A 14 4.37 -15.93 -11.97
CA TRP A 14 4.88 -14.60 -11.70
C TRP A 14 6.25 -14.65 -11.04
N LYS A 15 7.15 -13.82 -11.55
CA LYS A 15 8.46 -13.61 -10.96
C LYS A 15 8.40 -12.48 -9.93
N TYR A 16 9.50 -12.32 -9.20
CA TYR A 16 9.62 -11.29 -8.20
C TYR A 16 9.40 -9.88 -8.80
N GLU A 17 9.90 -9.66 -10.02
CA GLU A 17 9.77 -8.39 -10.73
C GLU A 17 8.30 -8.06 -11.02
N ASP A 18 7.52 -9.04 -11.45
CA ASP A 18 6.09 -8.89 -11.72
C ASP A 18 5.34 -8.47 -10.46
N LEU A 19 5.65 -9.10 -9.31
CA LEU A 19 5.05 -8.76 -8.02
C LEU A 19 5.38 -7.32 -7.57
N THR A 20 6.63 -6.88 -7.78
CA THR A 20 7.06 -5.53 -7.39
C THR A 20 6.49 -4.42 -8.29
N SER A 21 6.03 -4.76 -9.49
CA SER A 21 5.40 -3.82 -10.40
C SER A 21 3.95 -3.48 -10.00
N VAL A 22 3.31 -4.32 -9.19
CA VAL A 22 1.91 -4.14 -8.78
C VAL A 22 1.82 -3.13 -7.64
N LEU A 23 1.04 -2.08 -7.84
CA LEU A 23 0.69 -1.13 -6.78
C LEU A 23 -0.52 -1.63 -6.00
N TRP A 24 -0.28 -2.30 -4.88
CA TRP A 24 -1.33 -2.76 -3.97
C TRP A 24 -1.88 -1.60 -3.13
N THR A 25 -3.19 -1.53 -3.01
CA THR A 25 -3.92 -0.59 -2.17
C THR A 25 -4.97 -1.34 -1.36
N ASP A 26 -5.12 -0.98 -0.10
CA ASP A 26 -6.16 -1.52 0.78
C ASP A 26 -6.55 -0.45 1.81
N GLU A 27 -7.76 -0.54 2.32
CA GLU A 27 -8.25 0.32 3.38
C GLU A 27 -8.25 -0.45 4.69
N THR A 28 -7.75 0.17 5.76
CA THR A 28 -7.78 -0.44 7.09
C THR A 28 -8.32 0.55 8.11
N TRP A 29 -9.04 0.03 9.09
CA TRP A 29 -9.53 0.82 10.21
C TRP A 29 -8.40 1.04 11.20
N LEU A 30 -8.14 2.30 11.53
CA LEU A 30 -7.26 2.66 12.64
C LEU A 30 -8.11 2.68 13.92
N GLU A 31 -7.82 1.80 14.87
CA GLU A 31 -8.44 1.85 16.19
C GLU A 31 -7.91 3.07 16.97
N ASP A 32 -8.80 3.74 17.70
CA ASP A 32 -8.71 5.13 18.11
C ASP A 32 -7.40 5.56 18.80
N GLY A 33 -6.78 6.57 18.19
CA GLY A 33 -5.72 7.40 18.75
C GLY A 33 -5.69 8.74 18.00
N ARG A 34 -6.73 9.56 18.15
CA ARG A 34 -6.86 10.96 17.67
C ARG A 34 -6.43 11.14 16.20
N HIS A 35 -7.41 11.19 15.28
CA HIS A 35 -7.16 11.59 13.88
C HIS A 35 -6.47 12.96 13.79
N SER A 36 -5.14 13.00 13.70
CA SER A 36 -4.45 14.08 13.00
C SER A 36 -4.79 13.90 11.52
N ARG A 37 -5.10 14.99 10.81
CA ARG A 37 -5.36 14.99 9.36
C ARG A 37 -4.04 14.76 8.61
N ASP A 38 -3.37 13.65 8.90
CA ASP A 38 -2.07 13.33 8.36
C ASP A 38 -2.27 12.51 7.10
N TRP A 39 -2.24 13.21 5.98
CA TRP A 39 -2.22 12.60 4.66
C TRP A 39 -0.80 12.12 4.37
N VAL A 40 -0.57 10.81 4.43
CA VAL A 40 0.69 10.22 3.97
C VAL A 40 0.62 10.06 2.46
N THR A 41 1.11 11.05 1.71
CA THR A 41 1.39 10.88 0.29
C THR A 41 2.74 10.18 0.13
N ARG A 42 2.82 9.15 -0.73
CA ARG A 42 4.10 8.51 -1.10
C ARG A 42 4.95 9.50 -1.91
N SER A 43 5.68 10.38 -1.24
CA SER A 43 6.75 11.14 -1.89
C SER A 43 7.91 10.21 -2.19
N VAL A 44 8.13 9.92 -3.48
CA VAL A 44 9.39 9.32 -3.95
C VAL A 44 10.52 10.29 -3.59
N ARG A 45 11.26 9.94 -2.52
CA ARG A 45 12.47 10.60 -1.99
C ARG A 45 12.38 12.12 -1.87
N ILE A 46 12.30 12.62 -0.64
CA ILE A 46 13.35 13.47 -0.04
C ILE A 46 13.09 13.50 1.47
N LEU A 47 14.15 13.21 2.23
CA LEU A 47 14.25 13.34 3.68
C LEU A 47 13.83 14.74 4.13
N LEU A 48 12.73 14.88 4.87
CA LEU A 48 12.57 15.99 5.82
C LEU A 48 12.01 15.45 7.14
N ASN A 49 12.96 14.95 7.94
CA ASN A 49 12.88 15.03 9.39
C ASN A 49 12.58 16.48 9.81
N LYS A 50 11.45 16.72 10.46
CA LYS A 50 11.36 17.29 11.82
C LYS A 50 9.95 17.77 12.12
N LYS A 51 9.44 17.33 13.27
CA LYS A 51 8.41 17.95 14.10
C LYS A 51 8.19 19.43 13.74
N MET A 52 6.97 19.78 13.34
CA MET A 52 6.47 21.14 13.48
C MET A 52 5.24 21.09 14.38
N VAL A 53 5.49 21.46 15.63
CA VAL A 53 4.50 21.90 16.62
C VAL A 53 4.06 23.30 16.18
N ILE A 54 2.77 23.50 15.94
CA ILE A 54 1.97 24.65 16.41
C ILE A 54 0.55 24.12 16.65
#